data_AF-A0A0A2WDP0-F1
#
_entry.id   AF-A0A0A2WDP0-F1
#
_cell.length_a   1.000
_cell.length_b   1.000
_cell.length_c   1.000
_cell.angle_alpha   90.00
_cell.angle_beta   90.00
_cell.angle_gamma   90.00
#
_symmetry.space_group_name_H-M   'P 1'
#
loop_
_entity.id
_entity.type
_entity.pdbx_description
1 polymer ?
#
loop_
_entity_poly.entity_id
_entity_poly.type
_entity_poly.pdbx_seq_one_letter_code
_entity_poly.pdbx_strand_id
1 'polypeptide(L)'
;MFNAIRSAAACALLVVAAFPAFSAETSHDMSSMKGMSDMPGMAMSSQASPSAQVYKTEGVVKKITADTVSIAHHPVAELGWPAMTMTFALPKDACSRVPVGFRHPAEITEVAMKRHTLSLWLGGVLLTASVSAAQAAELSLQQTLLAAEHYSAALSANRNQSDALNAMADSARQLPDPKLKFGIENVPVQGSNNHRFSRDGMTMQRIGIMQDYVSEEKRDRKADTILAQSASSQAKAEVIRANLQRDTAQAWLDLALSERVLTAARKLVSETERQIGVQKATVASGSSPASGVVDIRMTLLTMQDKVTLAERDVTLAQTRLLQLTGQTVDSVVGTLPRYQRLPADPAVLEEGVMQHPEVVEAAREADVARAKSAQVRRYGGGDVHRRLTSV
;
A
#
# COMPACT_ATOMS: atom_id res chain seq x y z
N MET A 1 -41.16 46.77 9.16
CA MET A 1 -41.32 46.82 7.70
C MET A 1 -39.98 47.22 7.09
N PHE A 2 -39.45 46.37 6.22
CA PHE A 2 -38.46 46.56 5.14
C PHE A 2 -37.09 47.25 5.38
N ASN A 3 -36.07 46.44 5.06
CA ASN A 3 -34.84 46.71 4.29
C ASN A 3 -33.61 47.44 4.90
N ALA A 4 -32.58 46.61 5.11
CA ALA A 4 -31.34 46.58 4.30
C ALA A 4 -30.14 47.51 4.65
N ILE A 5 -29.01 46.81 4.93
CA ILE A 5 -27.64 47.07 4.42
C ILE A 5 -26.69 48.00 5.22
N ARG A 6 -25.64 47.34 5.78
CA ARG A 6 -24.17 47.62 5.77
C ARG A 6 -23.40 47.87 7.08
N SER A 7 -22.52 46.89 7.30
CA SER A 7 -21.43 46.63 8.26
C SER A 7 -20.23 47.59 8.31
N ALA A 8 -19.51 47.56 9.45
CA ALA A 8 -18.05 47.32 9.61
C ALA A 8 -17.66 47.51 11.10
N ALA A 9 -16.69 46.84 11.75
CA ALA A 9 -15.89 45.64 11.55
C ALA A 9 -15.07 45.43 12.85
N ALA A 10 -15.02 44.21 13.40
CA ALA A 10 -14.07 43.82 14.45
C ALA A 10 -13.71 42.34 14.26
N CYS A 11 -12.49 42.05 13.83
CA CYS A 11 -11.95 40.69 13.72
C CYS A 11 -10.93 40.47 14.84
N ALA A 12 -11.33 39.69 15.86
CA ALA A 12 -10.41 39.02 16.77
C ALA A 12 -10.08 37.64 16.19
N LEU A 13 -8.79 37.37 15.98
CA LEU A 13 -8.28 36.11 15.42
C LEU A 13 -8.19 35.08 16.55
N LEU A 14 -9.15 34.16 16.63
CA LEU A 14 -9.09 32.95 17.45
C LEU A 14 -8.68 31.81 16.52
N VAL A 15 -7.39 31.47 16.51
CA VAL A 15 -6.88 30.30 15.78
C VAL A 15 -7.06 29.09 16.69
N VAL A 16 -8.01 28.23 16.37
CA VAL A 16 -8.16 26.90 17.00
C VAL A 16 -7.46 25.90 16.08
N ALA A 17 -6.33 25.35 16.53
CA ALA A 17 -5.64 24.26 15.85
C ALA A 17 -6.20 22.92 16.31
N ALA A 18 -6.78 22.14 15.40
CA ALA A 18 -7.14 20.74 15.63
C ALA A 18 -6.04 19.86 15.02
N PHE A 19 -5.34 19.09 15.85
CA PHE A 19 -4.33 18.13 15.40
C PHE A 19 -4.95 16.75 15.16
N PRO A 20 -4.67 16.07 14.04
CA PRO A 20 -4.84 14.62 13.95
C PRO A 20 -3.70 13.92 14.72
N ALA A 21 -4.02 12.85 15.43
CA ALA A 21 -3.07 12.05 16.19
C ALA A 21 -1.98 11.48 15.26
N PHE A 22 -0.72 11.83 15.54
CA PHE A 22 0.47 11.26 14.90
C PHE A 22 0.87 10.00 15.68
N SER A 23 0.69 8.81 15.09
CA SER A 23 1.28 7.58 15.61
C SER A 23 2.76 7.53 15.23
N ALA A 24 3.63 7.72 16.21
CA ALA A 24 5.05 7.45 16.07
C ALA A 24 5.29 5.94 16.25
N GLU A 25 5.63 5.25 15.16
CA GLU A 25 6.04 3.85 15.19
C GLU A 25 7.55 3.80 15.46
N THR A 26 7.93 3.58 16.73
CA THR A 26 9.30 3.27 17.12
C THR A 26 9.49 1.77 17.14
N SER A 27 10.26 1.25 16.18
CA SER A 27 10.72 -0.14 16.15
C SER A 27 11.68 -0.42 17.31
N HIS A 28 11.29 -1.30 18.24
CA HIS A 28 12.21 -1.92 19.18
C HIS A 28 12.26 -3.44 18.94
N ASP A 29 13.47 -3.90 18.66
CA ASP A 29 13.92 -5.28 18.64
C ASP A 29 13.75 -5.93 20.02
N MET A 30 13.10 -7.09 20.09
CA MET A 30 12.98 -7.90 21.30
C MET A 30 13.06 -9.40 20.99
N SER A 31 14.27 -9.86 20.71
CA SER A 31 14.67 -11.23 21.05
C SER A 31 14.81 -11.40 22.58
N SER A 32 14.24 -12.50 23.09
CA SER A 32 14.30 -13.02 24.48
C SER A 32 13.13 -12.61 25.38
N MET A 33 12.16 -13.51 25.58
CA MET A 33 12.07 -14.26 26.84
C MET A 33 10.95 -15.31 26.77
N LYS A 34 11.28 -16.45 27.37
CA LYS A 34 10.54 -17.71 27.39
C LYS A 34 9.87 -17.85 28.76
N GLY A 35 8.57 -18.13 28.76
CA GLY A 35 7.84 -18.76 29.87
C GLY A 35 7.22 -17.82 30.90
N MET A 36 5.88 -17.85 30.99
CA MET A 36 5.15 -18.14 32.22
C MET A 36 3.67 -18.34 31.88
N SER A 37 3.10 -19.44 32.39
CA SER A 37 1.71 -19.83 32.30
C SER A 37 0.88 -19.30 33.49
N ASP A 38 -0.43 -19.17 33.25
CA ASP A 38 -1.57 -19.22 34.17
C ASP A 38 -2.04 -18.00 34.98
N MET A 39 -3.38 -17.86 34.94
CA MET A 39 -4.34 -17.42 35.99
C MET A 39 -5.02 -16.03 35.88
N PRO A 40 -6.27 -15.88 36.40
CA PRO A 40 -7.41 -15.34 35.65
C PRO A 40 -8.10 -14.11 36.27
N GLY A 41 -8.95 -13.45 35.45
CA GLY A 41 -10.15 -12.70 35.81
C GLY A 41 -10.05 -11.59 36.87
N MET A 42 -10.16 -10.33 36.46
CA MET A 42 -10.76 -9.26 37.28
C MET A 42 -11.45 -8.19 36.44
N ALA A 43 -12.58 -7.75 37.00
CA ALA A 43 -13.57 -6.87 36.42
C ALA A 43 -13.12 -5.42 36.28
N MET A 44 -13.77 -4.75 35.32
CA MET A 44 -13.65 -3.33 35.00
C MET A 44 -14.07 -2.47 36.18
N SER A 45 -13.19 -1.57 36.63
CA SER A 45 -13.55 -0.41 37.46
C SER A 45 -13.30 0.87 36.69
N SER A 46 -14.34 1.67 36.54
CA SER A 46 -14.32 2.98 35.87
C SER A 46 -13.63 4.03 36.76
N GLN A 47 -12.49 4.54 36.32
CA GLN A 47 -11.84 5.71 36.93
C GLN A 47 -12.05 6.98 36.08
N ALA A 48 -12.20 8.10 36.81
CA ALA A 48 -12.61 9.41 36.33
C ALA A 48 -11.59 10.13 35.42
N SER A 49 -12.08 11.01 34.55
CA SER A 49 -11.28 11.84 33.63
C SER A 49 -10.55 13.00 34.34
N PRO A 50 -9.28 13.29 33.99
CA PRO A 50 -8.53 14.44 34.53
C PRO A 50 -8.87 15.77 33.83
N SER A 51 -8.61 16.89 34.51
CA SER A 51 -8.81 18.26 34.00
C SER A 51 -7.68 18.73 33.08
N ALA A 52 -8.05 19.42 31.99
CA ALA A 52 -7.21 20.10 31.01
C ALA A 52 -6.07 20.96 31.62
N GLN A 53 -4.81 20.71 31.23
CA GLN A 53 -3.67 21.59 31.51
C GLN A 53 -3.48 22.63 30.38
N VAL A 54 -3.00 23.83 30.74
CA VAL A 54 -2.74 24.94 29.79
C VAL A 54 -1.26 25.30 29.82
N TYR A 55 -0.60 25.21 28.67
CA TYR A 55 0.82 25.51 28.50
C TYR A 55 1.00 26.84 27.77
N LYS A 56 1.88 27.72 28.23
CA LYS A 56 2.11 29.02 27.58
C LYS A 56 3.39 28.98 26.76
N THR A 57 3.33 29.49 25.53
CA THR A 57 4.50 29.66 24.65
C THR A 57 4.40 30.98 23.89
N GLU A 58 5.50 31.48 23.34
CA GLU A 58 5.49 32.67 22.48
C GLU A 58 5.70 32.29 21.02
N GLY A 59 4.80 32.77 20.16
CA GLY A 59 4.87 32.61 18.71
C GLY A 59 5.28 33.92 18.01
N VAL A 60 6.18 33.82 17.04
CA VAL A 60 6.59 34.93 16.17
C VAL A 60 6.15 34.66 14.74
N VAL A 61 5.37 35.57 14.16
CA VAL A 61 4.99 35.46 12.75
C VAL A 61 6.21 35.76 11.87
N LYS A 62 6.64 34.77 11.09
CA LYS A 62 7.82 34.87 10.21
C LYS A 62 7.45 35.25 8.78
N LYS A 63 6.30 34.81 8.29
CA LYS A 63 5.85 35.09 6.92
C LYS A 63 4.32 35.03 6.84
N ILE A 64 3.73 35.95 6.09
CA ILE A 64 2.30 35.90 5.72
C ILE A 64 2.23 35.96 4.19
N THR A 65 1.42 35.09 3.61
CA THR A 65 1.00 35.13 2.20
C THR A 65 -0.53 35.26 2.15
N ALA A 66 -1.11 35.32 0.95
CA ALA A 66 -2.56 35.43 0.79
C ALA A 66 -3.34 34.32 1.52
N ASP A 67 -2.80 33.09 1.49
CA ASP A 67 -3.53 31.91 1.96
C ASP A 67 -2.85 31.18 3.12
N THR A 68 -1.66 31.63 3.56
CA THR A 68 -0.92 30.97 4.64
C THR A 68 -0.15 31.93 5.54
N VAL A 69 0.01 31.54 6.81
CA VAL A 69 0.85 32.20 7.81
C VAL A 69 1.85 31.22 8.41
N SER A 70 3.14 31.56 8.40
CA SER A 70 4.20 30.80 9.04
C SER A 70 4.56 31.42 10.39
N ILE A 71 4.44 30.64 11.46
CA ILE A 71 4.70 31.05 12.85
C ILE A 71 5.81 30.17 13.41
N ALA A 72 6.86 30.81 13.94
CA ALA A 72 7.92 30.13 14.68
C ALA A 72 7.62 30.22 16.17
N HIS A 73 7.77 29.11 16.90
CA HIS A 73 7.70 29.11 18.36
C HIS A 73 9.01 28.60 18.97
N HIS A 74 9.26 29.02 20.21
CA HIS A 74 10.37 28.52 21.02
C HIS A 74 10.12 27.09 21.51
N PRO A 75 11.15 26.34 21.93
CA PRO A 75 10.97 24.98 22.43
C PRO A 75 10.02 24.98 23.64
N VAL A 76 9.06 24.06 23.66
CA VAL A 76 8.13 23.87 24.78
C VAL A 76 8.55 22.59 25.48
N ALA A 77 9.45 22.72 26.45
CA ALA A 77 10.09 21.59 27.13
C ALA A 77 9.08 20.66 27.82
N GLU A 78 7.97 21.20 28.30
CA GLU A 78 6.91 20.46 29.00
C GLU A 78 6.12 19.52 28.08
N LEU A 79 6.08 19.78 26.77
CA LEU A 79 5.48 18.91 25.75
C LEU A 79 6.54 18.14 24.94
N GLY A 80 7.83 18.32 25.25
CA GLY A 80 8.94 17.73 24.51
C GLY A 80 9.12 18.29 23.08
N TRP A 81 8.55 19.46 22.78
CA TRP A 81 8.59 20.01 21.42
C TRP A 81 9.82 20.90 21.20
N PRO A 82 10.66 20.61 20.18
CA PRO A 82 11.77 21.48 19.81
C PRO A 82 11.26 22.80 19.17
N ALA A 83 12.13 23.80 19.08
CA ALA A 83 11.81 25.01 18.32
C ALA A 83 11.53 24.66 16.86
N MET A 84 10.38 25.07 16.34
CA MET A 84 10.03 24.83 14.94
C MET A 84 9.18 25.97 14.36
N THR A 85 9.17 26.04 13.03
CA THR A 85 8.31 26.97 12.28
C THR A 85 7.23 26.16 11.59
N MET A 86 5.97 26.48 11.89
CA MET A 86 4.81 25.81 11.30
C MET A 86 4.04 26.78 10.41
N THR A 87 3.55 26.26 9.29
CA THR A 87 2.76 27.04 8.33
C THR A 87 1.31 26.60 8.41
N PHE A 88 0.42 27.57 8.61
CA PHE A 88 -1.00 27.36 8.79
C PHE A 88 -1.76 28.04 7.64
N ALA A 89 -2.86 27.43 7.20
CA ALA A 89 -3.73 28.03 6.20
C ALA A 89 -4.54 29.18 6.83
N LEU A 90 -4.61 30.31 6.14
CA LEU A 90 -5.48 31.43 6.49
C LEU A 90 -6.87 31.21 5.85
N PRO A 91 -7.97 31.40 6.58
CA PRO A 91 -9.30 31.40 6.00
C PRO A 91 -9.41 32.49 4.91
N LYS A 92 -10.14 32.20 3.82
CA LYS A 92 -10.25 33.11 2.65
C LYS A 92 -10.85 34.49 2.98
N ASP A 93 -11.48 34.65 4.14
CA ASP A 93 -12.10 35.90 4.61
C ASP A 93 -11.31 36.59 5.73
N ALA A 94 -10.10 36.11 6.06
CA ALA A 94 -9.28 36.70 7.12
C ALA A 94 -8.59 37.98 6.62
N CYS A 95 -9.05 39.14 7.11
CA CYS A 95 -8.44 40.45 6.81
C CYS A 95 -6.97 40.48 7.28
N SER A 96 -6.02 40.45 6.34
CA SER A 96 -4.58 40.41 6.61
C SER A 96 -4.08 41.78 7.08
N ARG A 97 -4.03 41.97 8.40
CA ARG A 97 -3.43 43.19 8.99
C ARG A 97 -2.57 42.91 10.22
N VAL A 98 -1.83 41.80 10.19
CA VAL A 98 -0.78 41.50 11.18
C VAL A 98 0.60 41.68 10.52
N PRO A 99 1.51 42.51 11.06
CA PRO A 99 2.83 42.70 10.48
C PRO A 99 3.74 41.49 10.73
N VAL A 100 4.61 41.18 9.78
CA VAL A 100 5.70 40.20 9.97
C VAL A 100 6.59 40.66 11.13
N GLY A 101 6.88 39.75 12.07
CA GLY A 101 7.61 40.04 13.30
C GLY A 101 6.74 40.32 14.53
N PHE A 102 5.41 40.31 14.39
CA PHE A 102 4.50 40.43 15.54
C PHE A 102 4.68 39.24 16.50
N ARG A 103 4.92 39.55 17.77
CA ARG A 103 5.03 38.59 18.88
C ARG A 103 3.71 38.54 19.62
N HIS A 104 3.15 37.34 19.78
CA HIS A 104 1.94 37.16 20.57
C HIS A 104 2.14 36.02 21.56
N PRO A 105 1.76 36.20 22.85
CA PRO A 105 1.69 35.10 23.78
C PRO A 105 0.60 34.12 23.31
N ALA A 106 0.97 32.86 23.15
CA ALA A 106 0.07 31.77 22.76
C ALA A 106 -0.16 30.85 23.97
N GLU A 107 -1.42 30.59 24.30
CA GLU A 107 -1.80 29.60 25.29
C GLU A 107 -2.25 28.33 24.57
N ILE A 108 -1.59 27.21 24.87
CA ILE A 108 -1.90 25.86 24.38
C ILE A 108 -2.72 25.17 25.47
N THR A 109 -4.04 25.14 25.30
CA THR A 109 -4.98 24.45 26.19
C THR A 109 -5.22 23.02 25.69
N GLU A 110 -5.08 22.01 26.54
CA GLU A 110 -5.57 20.66 26.23
C GLU A 110 -7.10 20.64 26.38
N VAL A 111 -7.87 20.87 25.32
CA VAL A 111 -9.33 21.02 25.45
C VAL A 111 -10.02 19.67 25.65
N ALA A 112 -10.26 19.30 26.91
CA ALA A 112 -11.26 18.30 27.27
C ALA A 112 -12.66 18.88 26.99
N MET A 113 -13.26 18.53 25.84
CA MET A 113 -14.59 19.00 25.43
C MET A 113 -15.70 18.45 26.35
N LYS A 114 -16.06 19.21 27.38
CA LYS A 114 -17.29 19.02 28.16
C LYS A 114 -18.42 19.79 27.47
N ARG A 115 -19.22 19.11 26.63
CA ARG A 115 -20.38 19.76 25.95
C ARG A 115 -21.64 19.63 26.80
N HIS A 116 -22.23 20.79 27.09
CA HIS A 116 -23.45 20.94 27.87
C HIS A 116 -24.66 20.24 27.24
N THR A 117 -25.34 19.48 28.09
CA THR A 117 -26.65 18.86 27.92
C THR A 117 -27.73 19.93 27.82
N LEU A 118 -28.31 20.16 26.63
CA LEU A 118 -29.73 20.51 26.40
C LEU A 118 -30.03 20.72 24.90
N SER A 119 -29.71 19.73 24.06
CA SER A 119 -30.24 19.61 22.68
C SER A 119 -30.14 18.17 22.14
N LEU A 120 -29.76 17.23 23.01
CA LEU A 120 -29.44 15.83 22.72
C LEU A 120 -30.69 14.92 22.75
N TRP A 121 -31.78 15.34 22.11
CA TRP A 121 -32.89 14.42 21.79
C TRP A 121 -33.27 14.39 20.30
N LEU A 122 -32.79 15.34 19.47
CA LEU A 122 -32.96 15.23 18.01
C LEU A 122 -31.66 14.96 17.23
N GLY A 123 -30.49 15.36 17.74
CA GLY A 123 -29.21 15.10 17.06
C GLY A 123 -28.55 13.75 17.40
N GLY A 124 -28.90 13.16 18.55
CA GLY A 124 -28.29 11.91 19.05
C GLY A 124 -28.80 10.64 18.38
N VAL A 125 -29.90 10.71 17.62
CA VAL A 125 -30.40 9.60 16.81
C VAL A 125 -29.74 9.56 15.43
N LEU A 126 -29.08 10.64 14.99
CA LEU A 126 -28.48 10.71 13.66
C LEU A 126 -26.99 10.35 13.59
N LEU A 127 -26.29 10.21 14.72
CA LEU A 127 -24.85 9.96 14.77
C LEU A 127 -24.46 8.66 15.50
N THR A 128 -25.37 7.68 15.53
CA THR A 128 -25.09 6.28 15.88
C THR A 128 -25.19 5.33 14.68
N ALA A 129 -25.42 5.86 13.47
CA ALA A 129 -25.58 5.08 12.24
C ALA A 129 -24.33 5.04 11.34
N SER A 130 -23.17 5.50 11.81
CA SER A 130 -21.90 5.40 11.06
C SER A 130 -20.95 4.39 11.70
N VAL A 131 -21.49 3.25 12.15
CA VAL A 131 -20.73 2.01 12.01
C VAL A 131 -20.84 1.70 10.52
N SER A 132 -19.77 1.90 9.77
CA SER A 132 -19.61 1.18 8.51
C SER A 132 -19.68 -0.29 8.91
N ALA A 133 -20.88 -0.88 8.81
CA ALA A 133 -20.97 -2.30 8.58
C ALA A 133 -20.00 -2.53 7.42
N ALA A 134 -19.00 -3.39 7.64
CA ALA A 134 -18.35 -4.06 6.53
C ALA A 134 -19.51 -4.68 5.75
N GLN A 135 -19.95 -3.96 4.72
CA GLN A 135 -20.97 -4.47 3.84
C GLN A 135 -20.33 -5.73 3.29
N ALA A 136 -20.96 -6.87 3.54
CA ALA A 136 -20.80 -8.05 2.72
C ALA A 136 -20.99 -7.59 1.28
N ALA A 137 -19.91 -7.13 0.66
CA ALA A 137 -19.97 -6.43 -0.61
C ALA A 137 -20.18 -7.53 -1.63
N GLU A 138 -21.40 -7.61 -2.14
CA GLU A 138 -21.69 -8.49 -3.24
C GLU A 138 -20.93 -7.98 -4.46
N LEU A 139 -19.81 -8.63 -4.79
CA LEU A 139 -18.91 -8.12 -5.82
C LEU A 139 -19.28 -8.71 -7.19
N SER A 140 -19.42 -7.81 -8.17
CA SER A 140 -19.44 -8.19 -9.57
C SER A 140 -18.05 -8.57 -10.07
N LEU A 141 -17.99 -9.41 -11.11
CA LEU A 141 -16.73 -9.86 -11.71
C LEU A 141 -15.78 -8.69 -12.02
N GLN A 142 -16.28 -7.62 -12.62
CA GLN A 142 -15.47 -6.43 -12.95
C GLN A 142 -14.95 -5.72 -11.70
N GLN A 143 -15.75 -5.62 -10.64
CA GLN A 143 -15.32 -5.03 -9.37
C GLN A 143 -14.27 -5.90 -8.69
N THR A 144 -14.43 -7.23 -8.72
CA THR A 144 -13.45 -8.17 -8.17
C THR A 144 -12.11 -8.08 -8.90
N LEU A 145 -12.12 -7.98 -10.24
CA LEU A 145 -10.91 -7.81 -11.05
C LEU A 145 -10.18 -6.51 -10.70
N LEU A 146 -10.90 -5.40 -10.61
CA LEU A 146 -10.33 -4.10 -10.22
C LEU A 146 -9.77 -4.14 -8.80
N ALA A 147 -10.47 -4.75 -7.85
CA ALA A 147 -10.00 -4.90 -6.48
C ALA A 147 -8.69 -5.73 -6.41
N ALA A 148 -8.62 -6.84 -7.16
CA ALA A 148 -7.43 -7.67 -7.24
C ALA A 148 -6.22 -6.91 -7.84
N GLU A 149 -6.43 -6.17 -8.93
CA GLU A 149 -5.38 -5.34 -9.53
C GLU A 149 -4.85 -4.27 -8.56
N HIS A 150 -5.74 -3.59 -7.85
CA HIS A 150 -5.36 -2.58 -6.85
C HIS A 150 -4.61 -3.17 -5.65
N TYR A 151 -4.97 -4.37 -5.21
CA TYR A 151 -4.33 -5.03 -4.07
C TYR A 151 -3.00 -5.72 -4.44
N SER A 152 -2.72 -5.93 -5.72
CA SER A 152 -1.57 -6.72 -6.18
C SER A 152 -0.22 -6.11 -5.80
N ALA A 153 0.47 -6.75 -4.86
CA ALA A 153 1.86 -6.46 -4.51
C ALA A 153 2.82 -6.74 -5.68
N ALA A 154 2.52 -7.74 -6.52
CA ALA A 154 3.35 -8.08 -7.68
C ALA A 154 3.37 -6.98 -8.75
N LEU A 155 2.21 -6.38 -9.04
CA LEU A 155 2.12 -5.22 -9.95
C LEU A 155 2.85 -4.00 -9.37
N SER A 156 2.68 -3.76 -8.07
CA SER A 156 3.38 -2.67 -7.37
C SER A 156 4.90 -2.84 -7.38
N ALA A 157 5.40 -4.06 -7.14
CA ALA A 157 6.82 -4.38 -7.20
C ALA A 157 7.40 -4.21 -8.61
N ASN A 158 6.68 -4.66 -9.64
CA ASN A 158 7.10 -4.49 -11.03
C ASN A 158 7.16 -3.01 -11.44
N ARG A 159 6.19 -2.20 -11.00
CA ARG A 159 6.19 -0.75 -11.23
C ARG A 159 7.42 -0.09 -10.60
N ASN A 160 7.69 -0.37 -9.33
CA ASN A 160 8.87 0.15 -8.63
C ASN A 160 10.18 -0.30 -9.29
N GLN A 161 10.24 -1.53 -9.80
CA GLN A 161 11.39 -2.02 -10.55
C GLN A 161 11.58 -1.25 -11.86
N SER A 162 10.50 -0.99 -12.60
CA SER A 162 10.54 -0.22 -13.84
C SER A 162 10.98 1.24 -13.59
N ASP A 163 10.45 1.87 -12.54
CA ASP A 163 10.85 3.22 -12.12
C ASP A 163 12.32 3.29 -11.70
N ALA A 164 12.79 2.28 -10.95
CA ALA A 164 14.20 2.17 -10.58
C ALA A 164 15.11 1.99 -11.80
N LEU A 165 14.71 1.18 -12.78
CA LEU A 165 15.45 1.02 -14.04
C LEU A 165 15.51 2.33 -14.83
N ASN A 166 14.41 3.08 -14.90
CA ASN A 166 14.40 4.40 -15.56
C ASN A 166 15.38 5.37 -14.88
N ALA A 167 15.33 5.47 -13.54
CA ALA A 167 16.28 6.30 -12.80
C ALA A 167 17.75 5.84 -12.96
N MET A 168 17.99 4.52 -13.03
CA MET A 168 19.30 3.96 -13.31
C MET A 168 19.79 4.31 -14.73
N ALA A 169 18.91 4.33 -15.73
CA ALA A 169 19.25 4.74 -17.08
C ALA A 169 19.67 6.22 -17.13
N ASP A 170 18.96 7.09 -16.41
CA ASP A 170 19.31 8.50 -16.30
C ASP A 170 20.68 8.70 -15.64
N SER A 171 20.94 7.99 -14.54
CA SER A 171 22.27 8.01 -13.88
C SER A 171 23.38 7.43 -14.77
N ALA A 172 23.07 6.46 -15.63
CA ALA A 172 24.05 5.85 -16.53
C ALA A 172 24.55 6.83 -17.60
N ARG A 173 23.75 7.85 -17.95
CA ARG A 173 24.14 8.94 -18.86
C ARG A 173 25.02 10.00 -18.20
N GLN A 174 25.09 10.04 -16.88
CA GLN A 174 25.91 10.99 -16.14
C GLN A 174 27.38 10.54 -16.09
N LEU A 175 28.29 11.52 -16.00
CA LEU A 175 29.70 11.24 -15.74
C LEU A 175 29.86 10.63 -14.34
N PRO A 176 30.78 9.67 -14.14
CA PRO A 176 31.13 9.20 -12.81
C PRO A 176 31.56 10.35 -11.89
N ASP A 177 31.16 10.25 -10.62
CA ASP A 177 31.48 11.24 -9.62
C ASP A 177 33.00 11.37 -9.40
N PRO A 178 33.49 12.60 -9.15
CA PRO A 178 34.89 12.81 -8.80
C PRO A 178 35.22 12.15 -7.46
N LYS A 179 36.39 11.52 -7.39
CA LYS A 179 36.92 10.82 -6.23
C LYS A 179 38.01 11.67 -5.59
N LEU A 180 37.88 11.95 -4.31
CA LEU A 180 38.92 12.62 -3.52
C LEU A 180 39.98 11.58 -3.11
N LYS A 181 41.25 11.86 -3.34
CA LYS A 181 42.39 11.04 -2.93
C LYS A 181 43.27 11.84 -1.98
N PHE A 182 43.62 11.19 -0.87
CA PHE A 182 44.59 11.67 0.09
C PHE A 182 45.77 10.71 0.10
N GLY A 183 46.99 11.23 0.11
CA GLY A 183 48.20 10.42 0.16
C GLY A 183 49.30 11.12 0.93
N ILE A 184 50.15 10.33 1.57
CA ILE A 184 51.42 10.82 2.12
C ILE A 184 52.52 10.07 1.36
N GLU A 185 53.40 10.81 0.70
CA GLU A 185 54.49 10.29 -0.11
C GLU A 185 55.83 10.63 0.54
N ASN A 186 56.88 9.88 0.20
CA ASN A 186 58.23 10.04 0.74
C ASN A 186 58.29 9.95 2.28
N VAL A 187 57.72 8.88 2.85
CA VAL A 187 57.77 8.61 4.29
C VAL A 187 59.09 7.94 4.66
N PRO A 188 59.81 8.42 5.69
CA PRO A 188 61.05 7.79 6.16
C PRO A 188 60.76 6.44 6.84
N VAL A 189 61.35 5.36 6.29
CA VAL A 189 61.22 3.98 6.79
C VAL A 189 62.46 3.44 7.53
N GLN A 190 63.56 4.21 7.54
CA GLN A 190 64.84 3.86 8.17
C GLN A 190 65.55 5.13 8.68
N GLY A 191 66.52 4.98 9.59
CA GLY A 191 67.31 6.10 10.14
C GLY A 191 66.74 6.78 11.39
N SER A 192 67.31 7.90 11.81
CA SER A 192 66.96 8.60 13.08
C SER A 192 65.56 9.23 13.09
N ASN A 193 64.94 9.43 11.93
CA ASN A 193 63.57 9.91 11.75
C ASN A 193 62.56 8.81 11.39
N ASN A 194 62.90 7.53 11.62
CA ASN A 194 62.02 6.41 11.31
C ASN A 194 60.61 6.58 11.93
N HIS A 195 59.55 6.34 11.14
CA HIS A 195 58.15 6.49 11.51
C HIS A 195 57.71 7.90 11.97
N ARG A 196 58.46 8.95 11.65
CA ARG A 196 58.09 10.35 11.98
C ARG A 196 57.76 11.16 10.73
N PHE A 197 56.47 11.41 10.52
CA PHE A 197 55.91 12.05 9.32
C PHE A 197 56.03 13.59 9.26
N SER A 198 56.44 14.26 10.34
CA SER A 198 56.38 15.73 10.48
C SER A 198 57.74 16.40 10.65
N ARG A 199 58.84 15.63 10.65
CA ARG A 199 60.20 16.12 10.89
C ARG A 199 61.17 15.85 9.74
N ASP A 200 60.64 15.34 8.64
CA ASP A 200 61.36 15.15 7.38
C ASP A 200 60.83 16.18 6.37
N GLY A 201 61.73 16.95 5.76
CA GLY A 201 61.38 17.99 4.79
C GLY A 201 60.96 17.44 3.42
N MET A 202 61.15 16.14 3.19
CA MET A 202 60.81 15.49 1.92
C MET A 202 59.45 14.79 1.94
N THR A 203 58.82 14.61 3.11
CA THR A 203 57.49 13.99 3.24
C THR A 203 56.41 14.93 2.72
N MET A 204 55.67 14.51 1.69
CA MET A 204 54.62 15.30 1.06
C MET A 204 53.24 14.77 1.44
N GLN A 205 52.33 15.66 1.84
CA GLN A 205 50.90 15.38 1.93
C GLN A 205 50.23 15.84 0.64
N ARG A 206 49.49 14.97 -0.03
CA ARG A 206 48.83 15.25 -1.32
C ARG A 206 47.33 15.09 -1.19
N ILE A 207 46.61 16.08 -1.69
CA ILE A 207 45.16 16.04 -1.88
C ILE A 207 44.92 16.14 -3.38
N GLY A 208 44.23 15.17 -3.94
CA GLY A 208 43.93 15.13 -5.36
C GLY A 208 42.48 14.79 -5.65
N ILE A 209 41.98 15.28 -6.78
CA ILE A 209 40.68 14.90 -7.32
C ILE A 209 40.93 14.03 -8.55
N MET A 210 40.31 12.86 -8.56
CA MET A 210 40.36 11.90 -9.65
C MET A 210 38.98 11.81 -10.28
N GLN A 211 38.90 12.03 -11.59
CA GLN A 211 37.66 11.87 -12.33
C GLN A 211 37.87 10.92 -13.51
N ASP A 212 36.95 9.96 -13.64
CA ASP A 212 36.90 9.05 -14.77
C ASP A 212 35.99 9.65 -15.85
N TYR A 213 36.51 9.87 -17.06
CA TYR A 213 35.78 10.36 -18.23
C TYR A 213 35.45 9.17 -19.13
N VAL A 214 34.18 8.77 -19.09
CA VAL A 214 33.62 7.76 -19.99
C VAL A 214 33.08 8.46 -21.23
N SER A 215 33.27 7.90 -22.43
CA SER A 215 32.66 8.46 -23.64
C SER A 215 31.13 8.51 -23.54
N GLU A 216 30.52 9.53 -24.16
CA GLU A 216 29.06 9.67 -24.23
C GLU A 216 28.41 8.44 -24.86
N GLU A 217 28.92 7.95 -25.99
CA GLU A 217 28.43 6.72 -26.64
C GLU A 217 28.41 5.53 -25.67
N LYS A 218 29.47 5.33 -24.87
CA LYS A 218 29.54 4.19 -23.92
C LYS A 218 28.52 4.33 -22.78
N ARG A 219 28.26 5.56 -22.33
CA ARG A 219 27.21 5.86 -21.36
C ARG A 219 25.83 5.64 -21.95
N ASP A 220 25.59 6.09 -23.18
CA ASP A 220 24.33 5.90 -23.88
C ASP A 220 24.03 4.42 -24.13
N ARG A 221 25.01 3.62 -24.60
CA ARG A 221 24.78 2.17 -24.75
C ARG A 221 24.46 1.48 -23.43
N LYS A 222 25.05 1.93 -22.32
CA LYS A 222 24.71 1.42 -20.98
C LYS A 222 23.28 1.81 -20.62
N ALA A 223 22.88 3.06 -20.87
CA ALA A 223 21.52 3.54 -20.65
C ALA A 223 20.51 2.78 -21.51
N ASP A 224 20.79 2.56 -22.80
CA ASP A 224 19.94 1.82 -23.74
C ASP A 224 19.68 0.38 -23.27
N THR A 225 20.71 -0.30 -22.75
CA THR A 225 20.55 -1.63 -22.14
C THR A 225 19.60 -1.58 -20.95
N ILE A 226 19.73 -0.58 -20.07
CA ILE A 226 18.86 -0.43 -18.89
C ILE A 226 17.43 -0.06 -19.31
N LEU A 227 17.26 0.78 -20.33
CA LEU A 227 15.95 1.11 -20.90
C LEU A 227 15.28 -0.10 -21.54
N ALA A 228 16.04 -0.95 -22.24
CA ALA A 228 15.51 -2.22 -22.74
C ALA A 228 15.07 -3.13 -21.58
N GLN A 229 15.80 -3.15 -20.46
CA GLN A 229 15.39 -3.88 -19.26
C GLN A 229 14.11 -3.30 -18.64
N SER A 230 13.97 -1.97 -18.63
CA SER A 230 12.75 -1.29 -18.18
C SER A 230 11.56 -1.68 -19.06
N ALA A 231 11.71 -1.66 -20.38
CA ALA A 231 10.67 -2.07 -21.33
C ALA A 231 10.29 -3.55 -21.17
N SER A 232 11.26 -4.44 -20.91
CA SER A 232 11.00 -5.84 -20.57
C SER A 232 10.24 -5.98 -19.24
N SER A 233 10.63 -5.23 -18.20
CA SER A 233 9.90 -5.18 -16.93
C SER A 233 8.45 -4.71 -17.11
N GLN A 234 8.21 -3.70 -17.94
CA GLN A 234 6.85 -3.22 -18.26
C GLN A 234 6.02 -4.27 -19.00
N ALA A 235 6.60 -4.98 -19.98
CA ALA A 235 5.90 -6.08 -20.66
C ALA A 235 5.54 -7.21 -19.68
N LYS A 236 6.41 -7.49 -18.71
CA LYS A 236 6.13 -8.44 -17.63
C LYS A 236 4.96 -8.00 -16.74
N ALA A 237 4.69 -6.70 -16.60
CA ALA A 237 3.50 -6.22 -15.89
C ALA A 237 2.20 -6.68 -16.56
N GLU A 238 2.16 -6.71 -17.89
CA GLU A 238 0.99 -7.20 -18.65
C GLU A 238 0.78 -8.71 -18.45
N VAL A 239 1.86 -9.49 -18.39
CA VAL A 239 1.80 -10.92 -18.04
C VAL A 239 1.24 -11.12 -16.64
N ILE A 240 1.74 -10.36 -15.66
CA ILE A 240 1.24 -10.39 -14.27
C ILE A 240 -0.24 -10.03 -14.24
N ARG A 241 -0.66 -8.98 -14.96
CA ARG A 241 -2.07 -8.54 -15.01
C ARG A 241 -2.95 -9.61 -15.64
N ALA A 242 -2.58 -10.18 -16.78
CA ALA A 242 -3.36 -11.21 -17.46
C ALA A 242 -3.54 -12.46 -16.58
N ASN A 243 -2.48 -12.90 -15.91
CA ASN A 243 -2.53 -14.01 -14.97
C ASN A 243 -3.43 -13.70 -13.77
N LEU A 244 -3.28 -12.51 -13.17
CA LEU A 244 -4.09 -12.06 -12.05
C LEU A 244 -5.57 -11.99 -12.42
N GLN A 245 -5.90 -11.45 -13.59
CA GLN A 245 -7.27 -11.35 -14.09
C GLN A 245 -7.88 -12.74 -14.29
N ARG A 246 -7.15 -13.67 -14.92
CA ARG A 246 -7.61 -15.07 -15.10
C ARG A 246 -7.86 -15.73 -13.75
N ASP A 247 -6.89 -15.68 -12.85
CA ASP A 247 -6.98 -16.36 -11.55
C ASP A 247 -8.12 -15.79 -10.68
N THR A 248 -8.33 -14.47 -10.76
CA THR A 248 -9.43 -13.77 -10.08
C THR A 248 -10.78 -14.11 -10.69
N ALA A 249 -10.89 -14.14 -12.03
CA ALA A 249 -12.10 -14.52 -12.72
C ALA A 249 -12.50 -15.98 -12.42
N GLN A 250 -11.51 -16.88 -12.35
CA GLN A 250 -11.74 -18.27 -11.97
C GLN A 250 -12.22 -18.37 -10.51
N ALA A 251 -11.56 -17.70 -9.57
CA ALA A 251 -11.98 -17.72 -8.17
C ALA A 251 -13.38 -17.12 -7.96
N TRP A 252 -13.73 -16.07 -8.71
CA TRP A 252 -15.08 -15.49 -8.72
C TRP A 252 -16.12 -16.48 -9.25
N LEU A 253 -15.79 -17.20 -10.34
CA LEU A 253 -16.65 -18.23 -10.92
C LEU A 253 -16.84 -19.41 -9.96
N ASP A 254 -15.77 -19.85 -9.30
CA ASP A 254 -15.78 -20.93 -8.33
C ASP A 254 -16.71 -20.60 -7.16
N LEU A 255 -16.69 -19.35 -6.65
CA LEU A 255 -17.62 -18.90 -5.62
C LEU A 255 -19.06 -18.91 -6.14
N ALA A 256 -19.31 -18.28 -7.30
CA ALA A 256 -20.65 -18.21 -7.90
C ALA A 256 -21.27 -19.59 -8.16
N LEU A 257 -20.46 -20.57 -8.56
CA LEU A 257 -20.90 -21.95 -8.77
C LEU A 257 -21.08 -22.70 -7.44
N SER A 258 -20.16 -22.52 -6.48
CA SER A 258 -20.24 -23.20 -5.17
C SER A 258 -21.50 -22.79 -4.40
N GLU A 259 -21.89 -21.52 -4.45
CA GLU A 259 -23.14 -21.03 -3.85
C GLU A 259 -24.39 -21.68 -4.48
N ARG A 260 -24.38 -21.85 -5.81
CA ARG A 260 -25.47 -22.53 -6.52
C ARG A 260 -25.53 -24.01 -6.17
N VAL A 261 -24.37 -24.68 -6.07
CA VAL A 261 -24.27 -26.08 -5.64
C VAL A 261 -24.78 -26.24 -4.21
N LEU A 262 -24.39 -25.35 -3.29
CA LEU A 262 -24.86 -25.35 -1.90
C LEU A 262 -26.38 -25.18 -1.82
N THR A 263 -26.93 -24.25 -2.59
CA THR A 263 -28.39 -24.03 -2.67
C THR A 263 -29.12 -25.26 -3.20
N ALA A 264 -28.59 -25.90 -4.26
CA ALA A 264 -29.17 -27.11 -4.83
C ALA A 264 -29.08 -28.31 -3.87
N ALA A 265 -27.95 -28.47 -3.17
CA ALA A 265 -27.75 -29.53 -2.17
C ALA A 265 -28.72 -29.39 -0.99
N ARG A 266 -28.89 -28.18 -0.45
CA ARG A 266 -29.87 -27.89 0.61
C ARG A 266 -31.31 -28.17 0.15
N LYS A 267 -31.65 -27.81 -1.09
CA LYS A 267 -32.95 -28.14 -1.67
C LYS A 267 -33.16 -29.64 -1.76
N LEU A 268 -32.15 -30.40 -2.17
CA LEU A 268 -32.21 -31.86 -2.27
C LEU A 268 -32.44 -32.51 -0.90
N VAL A 269 -31.73 -32.06 0.15
CA VAL A 269 -31.97 -32.49 1.54
C VAL A 269 -33.43 -32.25 1.94
N SER A 270 -33.97 -31.05 1.73
CA SER A 270 -35.36 -30.72 2.08
C SER A 270 -36.40 -31.55 1.31
N GLU A 271 -36.07 -32.00 0.10
CA GLU A 271 -36.93 -32.86 -0.70
C GLU A 271 -36.86 -34.31 -0.21
N THR A 272 -35.66 -34.81 0.06
CA THR A 272 -35.46 -36.16 0.61
C THR A 272 -36.12 -36.31 1.99
N GLU A 273 -36.06 -35.29 2.85
CA GLU A 273 -36.75 -35.29 4.15
C GLU A 273 -38.27 -35.44 3.98
N ARG A 274 -38.87 -34.77 3.00
CA ARG A 274 -40.30 -34.89 2.69
C ARG A 274 -40.66 -36.28 2.17
N GLN A 275 -39.77 -36.94 1.43
CA GLN A 275 -39.96 -38.30 0.92
C GLN A 275 -39.93 -39.38 2.02
N ILE A 276 -39.30 -39.12 3.18
CA ILE A 276 -39.31 -40.08 4.30
C ILE A 276 -40.74 -40.37 4.78
N GLY A 277 -41.61 -39.35 4.83
CA GLY A 277 -43.00 -39.51 5.23
C GLY A 277 -43.78 -40.39 4.25
N VAL A 278 -43.57 -40.15 2.95
CA VAL A 278 -44.16 -40.96 1.86
C VAL A 278 -43.68 -42.41 1.96
N GLN A 279 -42.38 -42.63 2.12
CA GLN A 279 -41.81 -43.98 2.21
C GLN A 279 -42.35 -44.76 3.42
N LYS A 280 -42.51 -44.10 4.57
CA LYS A 280 -43.14 -44.71 5.75
C LYS A 280 -44.58 -45.14 5.49
N ALA A 281 -45.36 -44.31 4.78
CA ALA A 281 -46.74 -44.65 4.41
C ALA A 281 -46.80 -45.86 3.45
N THR A 282 -45.92 -45.92 2.46
CA THR A 282 -45.81 -47.06 1.52
C THR A 282 -45.42 -48.37 2.21
N VAL A 283 -44.60 -48.30 3.26
CA VAL A 283 -44.30 -49.48 4.09
C VAL A 283 -45.49 -49.87 4.95
N ALA A 284 -46.19 -48.90 5.55
CA ALA A 284 -47.38 -49.16 6.35
C ALA A 284 -48.54 -49.75 5.54
N SER A 285 -48.66 -49.40 4.25
CA SER A 285 -49.64 -49.99 3.32
C SER A 285 -49.23 -51.37 2.78
N GLY A 286 -48.04 -51.87 3.15
CA GLY A 286 -47.49 -53.14 2.66
C GLY A 286 -46.98 -53.11 1.21
N SER A 287 -46.93 -51.93 0.58
CA SER A 287 -46.50 -51.76 -0.81
C SER A 287 -44.97 -51.68 -0.98
N SER A 288 -44.21 -51.55 0.11
CA SER A 288 -42.75 -51.55 0.13
C SER A 288 -42.21 -52.31 1.36
N PRO A 289 -41.05 -52.98 1.27
CA PRO A 289 -40.42 -53.59 2.44
C PRO A 289 -39.93 -52.55 3.46
N ALA A 290 -39.80 -52.96 4.72
CA ALA A 290 -39.31 -52.12 5.81
C ALA A 290 -37.89 -51.56 5.59
N SER A 291 -37.05 -52.25 4.80
CA SER A 291 -35.71 -51.79 4.42
C SER A 291 -35.75 -50.45 3.70
N GLY A 292 -36.82 -50.14 2.94
CA GLY A 292 -36.92 -48.88 2.19
C GLY A 292 -36.89 -47.63 3.07
N VAL A 293 -37.32 -47.72 4.34
CA VAL A 293 -37.21 -46.59 5.31
C VAL A 293 -35.75 -46.39 5.73
N VAL A 294 -34.95 -47.44 5.80
CA VAL A 294 -33.52 -47.36 6.10
C VAL A 294 -32.77 -46.80 4.88
N ASP A 295 -33.12 -47.26 3.67
CA ASP A 295 -32.49 -46.82 2.42
C ASP A 295 -32.67 -45.31 2.18
N ILE A 296 -33.89 -44.78 2.39
CA ILE A 296 -34.13 -43.33 2.27
C ILE A 296 -33.42 -42.51 3.35
N ARG A 297 -33.26 -43.05 4.57
CA ARG A 297 -32.47 -42.40 5.63
C ARG A 297 -30.99 -42.36 5.29
N MET A 298 -30.45 -43.44 4.73
CA MET A 298 -29.05 -43.46 4.25
C MET A 298 -28.85 -42.45 3.11
N THR A 299 -29.83 -42.34 2.21
CA THR A 299 -29.83 -41.33 1.15
C THR A 299 -29.82 -39.92 1.74
N LEU A 300 -30.66 -39.63 2.74
CA LEU A 300 -30.67 -38.34 3.43
C LEU A 300 -29.29 -38.01 4.04
N LEU A 301 -28.67 -38.95 4.75
CA LEU A 301 -27.33 -38.77 5.32
C LEU A 301 -26.29 -38.45 4.23
N THR A 302 -26.37 -39.14 3.09
CA THR A 302 -25.51 -38.86 1.94
C THR A 302 -25.73 -37.46 1.39
N MET A 303 -26.98 -36.97 1.33
CA MET A 303 -27.27 -35.61 0.88
C MET A 303 -26.82 -34.54 1.88
N GLN A 304 -26.88 -34.83 3.18
CA GLN A 304 -26.33 -33.95 4.22
C GLN A 304 -24.81 -33.84 4.12
N ASP A 305 -24.10 -34.94 3.83
CA ASP A 305 -22.66 -34.91 3.53
C ASP A 305 -22.34 -34.01 2.33
N LYS A 306 -23.18 -34.04 1.27
CA LYS A 306 -23.03 -33.13 0.13
C LYS A 306 -23.20 -31.66 0.50
N VAL A 307 -24.07 -31.32 1.47
CA VAL A 307 -24.20 -29.94 1.96
C VAL A 307 -22.91 -29.51 2.65
N THR A 308 -22.36 -30.34 3.55
CA THR A 308 -21.09 -30.05 4.24
C THR A 308 -19.93 -29.82 3.25
N LEU A 309 -19.83 -30.65 2.22
CA LEU A 309 -18.83 -30.48 1.16
C LEU A 309 -19.04 -29.17 0.38
N ALA A 310 -20.28 -28.81 0.05
CA ALA A 310 -20.58 -27.57 -0.65
C ALA A 310 -20.30 -26.33 0.22
N GLU A 311 -20.54 -26.38 1.54
CA GLU A 311 -20.19 -25.30 2.47
C GLU A 311 -18.67 -25.10 2.57
N ARG A 312 -17.91 -26.20 2.60
CA ARG A 312 -16.45 -26.15 2.50
C ARG A 312 -16.01 -25.47 1.20
N ASP A 313 -16.60 -25.85 0.08
CA ASP A 313 -16.21 -25.31 -1.24
C ASP A 313 -16.49 -23.81 -1.34
N VAL A 314 -17.62 -23.33 -0.80
CA VAL A 314 -17.89 -21.89 -0.65
C VAL A 314 -16.79 -21.22 0.17
N THR A 315 -16.46 -21.77 1.34
CA THR A 315 -15.42 -21.20 2.23
C THR A 315 -14.05 -21.12 1.54
N LEU A 316 -13.67 -22.16 0.78
CA LEU A 316 -12.43 -22.19 0.01
C LEU A 316 -12.41 -21.10 -1.07
N ALA A 317 -13.51 -20.93 -1.81
CA ALA A 317 -13.62 -19.91 -2.84
C ALA A 317 -13.58 -18.48 -2.27
N GLN A 318 -14.28 -18.23 -1.15
CA GLN A 318 -14.22 -16.96 -0.42
C GLN A 318 -12.80 -16.65 0.06
N THR A 319 -12.10 -17.65 0.62
CA THR A 319 -10.71 -17.51 1.09
C THR A 319 -9.77 -17.19 -0.07
N ARG A 320 -9.97 -17.81 -1.24
CA ARG A 320 -9.18 -17.52 -2.44
C ARG A 320 -9.38 -16.09 -2.92
N LEU A 321 -10.62 -15.59 -2.92
CA LEU A 321 -10.91 -14.19 -3.25
C LEU A 321 -10.32 -13.20 -2.25
N LEU A 322 -10.37 -13.53 -0.94
CA LEU A 322 -9.71 -12.73 0.10
C LEU A 322 -8.19 -12.62 -0.16
N GLN A 323 -7.55 -13.72 -0.53
CA GLN A 323 -6.12 -13.72 -0.86
C GLN A 323 -5.80 -12.80 -2.06
N LEU A 324 -6.67 -12.79 -3.08
CA LEU A 324 -6.44 -12.04 -4.32
C LEU A 324 -6.82 -10.56 -4.22
N THR A 325 -7.86 -10.23 -3.46
CA THR A 325 -8.44 -8.87 -3.39
C THR A 325 -8.11 -8.13 -2.09
N GLY A 326 -7.65 -8.84 -1.06
CA GLY A 326 -7.40 -8.28 0.27
C GLY A 326 -8.66 -7.96 1.07
N GLN A 327 -9.85 -8.33 0.57
CA GLN A 327 -11.14 -8.04 1.18
C GLN A 327 -11.98 -9.32 1.30
N THR A 328 -12.79 -9.42 2.35
CA THR A 328 -13.71 -10.55 2.53
C THR A 328 -14.88 -10.43 1.56
N VAL A 329 -15.09 -11.45 0.74
CA VAL A 329 -16.17 -11.51 -0.26
C VAL A 329 -17.14 -12.60 0.15
N ASP A 330 -18.26 -12.21 0.78
CA ASP A 330 -19.22 -13.17 1.31
C ASP A 330 -20.09 -13.79 0.21
N SER A 331 -20.42 -13.01 -0.82
CA SER A 331 -21.12 -13.51 -2.01
C SER A 331 -20.76 -12.71 -3.26
N VAL A 332 -21.12 -13.27 -4.42
CA VAL A 332 -20.86 -12.66 -5.72
C VAL A 332 -22.16 -12.42 -6.49
N VAL A 333 -22.20 -11.30 -7.21
CA VAL A 333 -23.39 -10.90 -7.97
C VAL A 333 -23.04 -10.72 -9.44
N GLY A 334 -23.96 -11.15 -10.29
CA GLY A 334 -23.85 -10.96 -11.72
C GLY A 334 -24.27 -12.20 -12.50
N THR A 335 -24.42 -12.01 -13.81
CA THR A 335 -24.69 -13.12 -14.72
C THR A 335 -23.39 -13.87 -14.98
N LEU A 336 -23.44 -15.20 -14.88
CA LEU A 336 -22.31 -16.04 -15.29
C LEU A 336 -21.96 -15.79 -16.77
N PRO A 337 -20.68 -15.68 -17.12
CA PRO A 337 -20.24 -15.61 -18.51
C PRO A 337 -20.75 -16.82 -19.30
N ARG A 338 -21.06 -16.63 -20.59
CA ARG A 338 -21.45 -17.73 -21.47
C ARG A 338 -20.26 -18.68 -21.65
N TYR A 339 -20.41 -19.91 -21.20
CA TYR A 339 -19.40 -20.98 -21.34
C TYR A 339 -19.67 -21.90 -22.54
N GLN A 340 -20.81 -21.75 -23.23
CA GLN A 340 -21.18 -22.63 -24.35
C GLN A 340 -20.48 -22.28 -25.68
N ARG A 341 -19.84 -21.11 -25.78
CA ARG A 341 -19.11 -20.68 -26.98
C ARG A 341 -17.89 -19.90 -26.57
N LEU A 342 -16.76 -20.12 -27.26
CA LEU A 342 -15.58 -19.29 -27.08
C LEU A 342 -15.93 -17.81 -27.36
N PRO A 343 -15.32 -16.85 -26.64
CA PRO A 343 -15.61 -15.42 -26.80
C PRO A 343 -15.32 -14.88 -28.21
N ALA A 344 -14.44 -15.53 -28.96
CA ALA A 344 -14.00 -15.11 -30.28
C ALA A 344 -13.91 -16.31 -31.27
N ASP A 345 -13.96 -15.99 -32.56
CA ASP A 345 -13.68 -16.94 -33.65
C ASP A 345 -12.22 -17.42 -33.58
N PRO A 346 -11.92 -18.71 -33.81
CA PRO A 346 -10.54 -19.22 -33.87
C PRO A 346 -9.58 -18.39 -34.72
N ALA A 347 -10.03 -17.87 -35.88
CA ALA A 347 -9.17 -17.06 -36.75
C ALA A 347 -8.71 -15.75 -36.10
N VAL A 348 -9.58 -15.13 -35.29
CA VAL A 348 -9.24 -13.90 -34.53
C VAL A 348 -8.26 -14.20 -33.41
N LEU A 349 -8.37 -15.38 -32.78
CA LEU A 349 -7.44 -15.80 -31.74
C LEU A 349 -6.04 -16.08 -32.30
N GLU A 350 -5.94 -16.67 -33.50
CA GLU A 350 -4.68 -16.90 -34.19
C GLU A 350 -3.96 -15.59 -34.55
N GLU A 351 -4.69 -14.59 -35.03
CA GLU A 351 -4.13 -13.26 -35.31
C GLU A 351 -3.62 -12.56 -34.03
N GLY A 352 -4.27 -12.83 -32.89
CA GLY A 352 -3.93 -12.26 -31.59
C GLY A 352 -2.70 -12.87 -30.91
N VAL A 353 -2.13 -13.97 -31.40
CA VAL A 353 -1.00 -14.67 -30.74
C VAL A 353 0.20 -13.75 -30.55
N MET A 354 0.52 -12.91 -31.54
CA MET A 354 1.63 -11.97 -31.45
C MET A 354 1.41 -10.84 -30.41
N GLN A 355 0.16 -10.63 -30.00
CA GLN A 355 -0.22 -9.66 -28.97
C GLN A 355 -0.31 -10.29 -27.58
N HIS A 356 -0.12 -11.62 -27.47
CA HIS A 356 -0.16 -12.30 -26.18
C HIS A 356 0.93 -11.75 -25.25
N PRO A 357 0.62 -11.39 -23.98
CA PRO A 357 1.57 -10.74 -23.08
C PRO A 357 2.90 -11.47 -22.93
N GLU A 358 2.88 -12.81 -22.87
CA GLU A 358 4.11 -13.62 -22.74
C GLU A 358 4.97 -13.61 -24.01
N VAL A 359 4.34 -13.52 -25.20
CA VAL A 359 5.07 -13.39 -26.47
C VAL A 359 5.73 -12.03 -26.57
N VAL A 360 5.01 -10.98 -26.15
CA VAL A 360 5.55 -9.61 -26.10
C VAL A 360 6.69 -9.52 -25.08
N GLU A 361 6.55 -10.09 -23.89
CA GLU A 361 7.62 -10.13 -22.89
C GLU A 361 8.87 -10.84 -23.43
N ALA A 362 8.72 -12.03 -24.01
CA ALA A 362 9.84 -12.77 -24.61
C ALA A 362 10.54 -11.98 -25.73
N ALA A 363 9.77 -11.23 -26.54
CA ALA A 363 10.34 -10.33 -27.54
C ALA A 363 11.15 -9.19 -26.89
N ARG A 364 10.68 -8.61 -25.77
CA ARG A 364 11.43 -7.59 -25.02
C ARG A 364 12.69 -8.14 -24.36
N GLU A 365 12.66 -9.38 -23.87
CA GLU A 365 13.87 -10.03 -23.35
C GLU A 365 14.93 -10.23 -24.46
N ALA A 366 14.50 -10.57 -25.67
CA ALA A 366 15.39 -10.63 -26.83
C ALA A 366 16.02 -9.25 -27.15
N ASP A 367 15.25 -8.16 -27.04
CA ASP A 367 15.76 -6.80 -27.21
C ASP A 367 16.81 -6.44 -26.14
N VAL A 368 16.62 -6.87 -24.88
CA VAL A 368 17.63 -6.73 -23.82
C VAL A 368 18.92 -7.46 -24.19
N ALA A 369 18.83 -8.69 -24.70
CA ALA A 369 20.00 -9.46 -25.12
C ALA A 369 20.75 -8.77 -26.28
N ARG A 370 20.01 -8.21 -27.26
CA ARG A 370 20.58 -7.42 -28.36
C ARG A 370 21.28 -6.16 -27.85
N ALA A 371 20.66 -5.41 -26.93
CA ALA A 371 21.23 -4.21 -26.34
C ALA A 371 22.54 -4.51 -25.58
N LYS A 372 22.54 -5.57 -24.76
CA LYS A 372 23.75 -6.06 -24.08
C LYS A 372 24.86 -6.44 -25.06
N SER A 373 24.54 -7.15 -26.14
CA SER A 373 25.51 -7.50 -27.18
C SER A 373 26.12 -6.26 -27.84
N ALA A 374 25.28 -5.27 -28.16
CA ALA A 374 25.73 -4.00 -28.74
C ALA A 374 26.62 -3.20 -27.79
N GLN A 375 26.31 -3.20 -26.49
CA GLN A 375 27.14 -2.57 -25.45
C GLN A 375 28.51 -3.25 -25.34
N VAL A 376 28.56 -4.58 -25.26
CA VAL A 376 29.81 -5.34 -25.12
C VAL A 376 30.73 -5.16 -26.34
N ARG A 377 30.17 -5.15 -27.55
CA ARG A 377 30.96 -4.94 -28.79
C ARG A 377 31.77 -3.65 -28.77
N ARG A 378 31.29 -2.61 -28.09
CA ARG A 378 32.00 -1.32 -27.95
C ARG A 378 32.93 -1.26 -26.75
N TYR A 379 32.71 -2.07 -25.71
CA TYR A 379 33.60 -2.12 -24.55
C TYR A 379 35.03 -2.60 -24.88
N GLY A 380 35.25 -3.21 -26.05
CA GLY A 380 36.58 -3.58 -26.54
C GLY A 380 37.46 -2.41 -27.03
N GLY A 381 36.92 -1.20 -27.18
CA GLY A 381 37.67 0.03 -27.51
C GLY A 381 37.99 0.87 -26.27
N GLY A 382 39.22 1.34 -26.13
CA GLY A 382 39.71 2.08 -24.95
C GLY A 382 39.14 3.49 -24.82
N ASP A 383 37.94 3.64 -24.25
CA ASP A 383 37.21 4.92 -24.15
C ASP A 383 37.00 5.44 -22.71
N VAL A 384 37.89 5.08 -21.78
CA VAL A 384 37.86 5.61 -20.41
C VAL A 384 39.16 6.34 -20.12
N HIS A 385 39.08 7.67 -20.04
CA HIS A 385 40.22 8.51 -19.70
C HIS A 385 40.14 8.93 -18.24
N ARG A 386 41.22 8.74 -17.48
CA ARG A 386 41.29 9.17 -16.08
C ARG A 386 42.16 10.41 -15.98
N ARG A 387 41.62 11.49 -15.44
CA ARG A 387 42.37 12.70 -15.11
C ARG A 387 42.57 12.77 -13.60
N LEU A 388 43.83 12.88 -13.16
CA LEU A 388 44.20 13.13 -11.77
C LEU A 388 44.78 14.55 -11.69
N THR A 389 44.19 15.39 -10.86
CA THR A 389 44.73 16.71 -10.53
C THR A 389 45.05 16.72 -9.04
N SER A 390 46.28 17.07 -8.68
CA SER A 390 46.79 17.08 -7.31
C SER A 390 47.36 18.45 -6.98
N VAL A 391 47.13 18.93 -5.76
CA VAL A 391 47.77 20.14 -5.21
C VAL A 391 48.85 19.74 -4.22
#